data_AF-A0A7W8MU82-F1
#
_entry.id   AF-A0A7W8MU82-F1
#
_cell.length_a   1.000
_cell.length_b   1.000
_cell.length_c   1.000
_cell.angle_alpha   90.00
_cell.angle_beta   90.00
_cell.angle_gamma   90.00
#
_symmetry.space_group_name_H-M   'P 1'
#
loop_
_entity.id
_entity.type
_entity.pdbx_description
1 polymer ?
#
loop_
_entity_poly.entity_id
_entity_poly.type
_entity_poly.pdbx_seq_one_letter_code
_entity_poly.pdbx_strand_id
1 'polypeptide(L)'
;MSLAWKFLILLIASCQVAAAESVNISLPETNKLISFTFQTKPGGNSSFRSFQVDSAGKHFNFTARNPIARIPANPDERRALGYWIDIPGLKLNPSRYFLVGKYGTDADSHTLLFFISETEESDAAALLVIGFSTSGDPYKVLERDHLDVTSLKSTPDGAGLIVGKETLSQVMDGDGFNGSTKPYATTYDPFSVFIVHPDDKALYSLVISRSYNQKHYVWAGSHSREDYAVLYNLPAHHGVVGAPTSRVPALLAEPRNEAKP
;
A
#
# COMPACT_ATOMS: atom_id res chain seq x y z
N MET A 1 42.31 -8.57 -46.13
CA MET A 1 41.86 -8.09 -44.80
C MET A 1 40.71 -8.97 -44.36
N SER A 2 40.96 -9.82 -43.37
CA SER A 2 40.09 -10.94 -42.97
C SER A 2 38.79 -10.46 -42.31
N LEU A 3 37.68 -11.07 -42.72
CA LEU A 3 36.33 -10.93 -42.17
C LEU A 3 36.28 -11.15 -40.64
N ALA A 4 37.31 -11.77 -40.07
CA ALA A 4 37.44 -12.04 -38.64
C ALA A 4 37.56 -10.78 -37.76
N TRP A 5 38.00 -9.63 -38.29
CA TRP A 5 38.18 -8.44 -37.46
C TRP A 5 36.88 -7.64 -37.24
N LYS A 6 35.90 -7.76 -38.15
CA LYS A 6 34.61 -7.05 -38.01
C LYS A 6 33.66 -7.73 -37.03
N PHE A 7 33.88 -9.00 -36.70
CA PHE A 7 33.08 -9.73 -35.71
C PHE A 7 33.58 -9.56 -34.26
N LEU A 8 34.80 -9.05 -34.05
CA LEU A 8 35.31 -8.81 -32.70
C LEU A 8 34.78 -7.51 -32.06
N ILE A 9 34.17 -6.63 -32.85
CA ILE A 9 33.57 -5.37 -32.36
C ILE A 9 32.04 -5.51 -32.15
N LEU A 10 31.42 -6.60 -32.63
CA LEU A 10 29.99 -6.87 -32.47
C LEU A 10 29.65 -7.90 -31.37
N LEU A 11 30.61 -8.18 -30.48
CA LEU A 11 30.45 -9.07 -29.32
C LEU A 11 30.73 -8.35 -27.99
N ILE A 12 30.63 -7.03 -27.99
CA ILE A 12 30.14 -6.32 -26.79
C ILE A 12 28.62 -6.41 -26.87
N ALA A 13 28.10 -7.63 -26.76
CA ALA A 13 26.75 -7.81 -26.26
C ALA A 13 26.74 -7.06 -24.93
N SER A 14 25.99 -5.96 -24.90
CA SER A 14 25.67 -5.17 -23.74
C SER A 14 24.99 -6.11 -22.74
N CYS A 15 25.80 -6.87 -22.01
CA CYS A 15 25.45 -7.43 -20.73
C CYS A 15 25.30 -6.21 -19.83
N GLN A 16 24.12 -5.58 -19.91
CA GLN A 16 23.67 -4.68 -18.87
C GLN A 16 23.55 -5.55 -17.64
N VAL A 17 24.64 -5.66 -16.90
CA VAL A 17 24.69 -6.38 -15.63
C VAL A 17 23.64 -5.70 -14.77
N ALA A 18 22.54 -6.40 -14.50
CA ALA A 18 21.58 -5.97 -13.51
C ALA A 18 22.36 -5.74 -12.21
N ALA A 19 22.35 -4.50 -11.72
CA ALA A 19 22.98 -4.20 -10.45
C ALA A 19 22.17 -4.91 -9.37
N ALA A 20 22.76 -5.96 -8.79
CA ALA A 20 22.22 -6.60 -7.62
C ALA A 20 22.52 -5.67 -6.43
N GLU A 21 21.48 -5.06 -5.88
CA GLU A 21 21.61 -4.29 -4.64
C GLU A 21 21.42 -5.25 -3.46
N SER A 22 22.19 -5.06 -2.39
CA SER A 22 22.09 -5.91 -1.19
C SER A 22 21.93 -5.09 0.08
N VAL A 23 21.11 -5.60 1.01
CA VAL A 23 20.77 -4.94 2.27
C VAL A 23 20.82 -5.94 3.39
N ASN A 24 21.42 -5.57 4.52
CA ASN A 24 21.46 -6.39 5.71
C ASN A 24 20.57 -5.80 6.80
N ILE A 25 19.85 -6.65 7.52
CA ILE A 25 19.10 -6.27 8.72
C ILE A 25 19.44 -7.20 9.87
N SER A 26 19.42 -6.68 11.10
CA SER A 26 19.55 -7.50 12.30
C SER A 26 18.17 -7.79 12.87
N LEU A 27 17.90 -9.07 13.12
CA LEU A 27 16.64 -9.57 13.67
C LEU A 27 16.70 -9.64 15.21
N PRO A 28 15.83 -8.93 15.95
CA PRO A 28 15.71 -9.09 17.41
C PRO A 28 15.33 -10.52 17.84
N GLU A 29 14.57 -11.25 17.03
CA GLU A 29 14.05 -12.61 17.30
C GLU A 29 15.18 -13.63 17.49
N THR A 30 16.26 -13.45 16.73
CA THR A 30 17.36 -14.43 16.65
C THR A 30 18.74 -13.83 16.91
N ASN A 31 18.83 -12.51 17.02
CA ASN A 31 20.08 -11.74 17.00
C ASN A 31 20.98 -12.04 15.79
N LYS A 32 20.40 -12.52 14.68
CA LYS A 32 21.13 -12.83 13.44
C LYS A 32 21.07 -11.68 12.46
N LEU A 33 22.08 -11.63 11.60
CA LEU A 33 22.10 -10.77 10.42
C LEU A 33 21.46 -11.53 9.25
N ILE A 34 20.49 -10.89 8.59
CA ILE A 34 19.80 -11.41 7.41
C ILE A 34 20.17 -10.55 6.22
N SER A 35 20.50 -11.18 5.11
CA SER A 35 20.87 -10.50 3.88
C SER A 35 19.74 -10.58 2.87
N PHE A 36 19.47 -9.46 2.21
CA PHE A 36 18.52 -9.33 1.13
C PHE A 36 19.28 -8.98 -0.13
N THR A 37 18.95 -9.62 -1.25
CA THR A 37 19.49 -9.28 -2.57
C THR A 37 18.35 -9.01 -3.55
N PHE A 38 18.38 -7.83 -4.15
CA PHE A 38 17.36 -7.34 -5.07
C PHE A 38 17.90 -7.31 -6.49
N GLN A 39 17.12 -7.83 -7.44
CA GLN A 39 17.45 -7.75 -8.85
C GLN A 39 16.65 -6.62 -9.50
N THR A 40 17.31 -5.48 -9.70
CA THR A 40 16.72 -4.32 -10.37
C THR A 40 16.83 -4.48 -11.89
N LYS A 41 15.88 -3.91 -12.65
CA LYS A 41 15.99 -3.87 -14.10
C LYS A 41 17.09 -2.87 -14.51
N PRO A 42 18.03 -3.25 -15.39
CA PRO A 42 18.99 -2.29 -15.93
C PRO A 42 18.29 -1.19 -16.73
N GLY A 43 18.63 0.08 -16.47
CA GLY A 43 18.13 1.23 -17.24
C GLY A 43 16.65 1.60 -17.04
N GLY A 44 15.96 0.96 -16.09
CA GLY A 44 14.57 1.29 -15.71
C GLY A 44 14.48 1.97 -14.35
N ASN A 45 13.26 2.22 -13.90
CA ASN A 45 12.95 2.54 -12.50
C ASN A 45 13.58 1.43 -11.63
N SER A 46 14.19 1.77 -10.49
CA SER A 46 14.84 0.77 -9.61
C SER A 46 13.87 -0.23 -8.95
N SER A 47 12.69 -0.44 -9.53
CA SER A 47 11.73 -1.43 -9.11
C SER A 47 12.18 -2.85 -9.42
N PHE A 48 11.69 -3.78 -8.62
CA PHE A 48 11.99 -5.20 -8.73
C PHE A 48 10.76 -6.02 -8.37
N ARG A 49 10.64 -7.23 -8.92
CA ARG A 49 9.52 -8.14 -8.63
C ARG A 49 9.92 -9.28 -7.72
N SER A 50 11.20 -9.62 -7.68
CA SER A 50 11.73 -10.72 -6.88
C SER A 50 12.98 -10.33 -6.13
N PHE A 51 13.16 -10.93 -4.98
CA PHE A 51 14.32 -10.75 -4.13
C PHE A 51 14.65 -12.03 -3.38
N GLN A 52 15.93 -12.19 -3.09
CA GLN A 52 16.46 -13.29 -2.33
C GLN A 52 16.68 -12.86 -0.88
N VAL A 53 16.46 -13.78 0.04
CA VAL A 53 16.71 -13.59 1.47
C VAL A 53 17.58 -14.74 1.95
N ASP A 54 18.72 -14.40 2.53
CA ASP A 54 19.62 -15.36 3.15
C ASP A 54 19.47 -15.27 4.66
N SER A 55 18.94 -16.35 5.24
CA SER A 55 18.71 -16.45 6.69
C SER A 55 19.23 -17.77 7.23
N ALA A 56 20.10 -17.69 8.24
CA ALA A 56 20.63 -18.86 8.95
C ALA A 56 21.20 -19.97 8.03
N GLY A 57 21.87 -19.59 6.93
CA GLY A 57 22.45 -20.52 5.97
C GLY A 57 21.44 -21.15 4.99
N LYS A 58 20.19 -20.69 5.00
CA LYS A 58 19.16 -21.05 4.01
C LYS A 58 18.92 -19.88 3.06
N HIS A 59 18.56 -20.22 1.83
CA HIS A 59 18.23 -19.27 0.77
C HIS A 59 16.73 -19.31 0.48
N PHE A 60 16.09 -18.15 0.52
CA PHE A 60 14.66 -17.98 0.23
C PHE A 60 14.49 -17.05 -0.96
N ASN A 61 13.54 -17.35 -1.84
CA ASN A 61 13.19 -16.49 -2.96
C ASN A 61 11.74 -16.04 -2.83
N PHE A 62 11.53 -14.72 -2.87
CA PHE A 62 10.20 -14.13 -2.85
C PHE A 62 9.91 -13.48 -4.18
N THR A 63 8.71 -13.73 -4.70
CA THR A 63 8.15 -13.03 -5.85
C THR A 63 6.93 -12.27 -5.37
N ALA A 64 6.98 -10.95 -5.49
CA ALA A 64 5.85 -10.06 -5.26
C ALA A 64 4.89 -10.14 -6.45
N ARG A 65 3.59 -10.05 -6.17
CA ARG A 65 2.54 -10.01 -7.19
C ARG A 65 2.67 -8.76 -8.08
N ASN A 66 3.02 -7.63 -7.48
CA ASN A 66 3.23 -6.35 -8.15
C ASN A 66 4.70 -5.90 -8.01
N PRO A 67 5.25 -5.14 -8.97
CA PRO A 67 6.61 -4.59 -8.85
C PRO A 67 6.74 -3.74 -7.58
N ILE A 68 7.77 -3.99 -6.78
CA ILE A 68 8.09 -3.23 -5.58
C ILE A 68 8.85 -1.97 -6.00
N ALA A 69 8.43 -0.82 -5.49
CA ALA A 69 9.06 0.45 -5.77
C ALA A 69 10.30 0.69 -4.90
N ARG A 70 11.23 1.49 -5.42
CA ARG A 70 12.23 2.16 -4.60
C ARG A 70 11.68 3.51 -4.17
N ILE A 71 11.46 3.69 -2.87
CA ILE A 71 10.92 4.94 -2.32
C ILE A 71 11.92 6.07 -2.59
N PRO A 72 11.50 7.23 -3.15
CA PRO A 72 12.40 8.35 -3.41
C PRO A 72 13.12 8.86 -2.16
N ALA A 73 14.34 9.36 -2.31
CA ALA A 73 15.08 9.96 -1.21
C ALA A 73 14.54 11.36 -0.86
N ASN A 74 14.05 12.10 -1.86
CA ASN A 74 13.55 13.46 -1.70
C ASN A 74 12.08 13.45 -1.19
N PRO A 75 11.75 14.15 -0.09
CA PRO A 75 10.37 14.26 0.40
C PRO A 75 9.36 14.85 -0.60
N ASP A 76 9.76 15.81 -1.42
CA ASP A 76 8.91 16.41 -2.46
C ASP A 76 8.58 15.39 -3.55
N GLU A 77 9.58 14.61 -3.97
CA GLU A 77 9.40 13.53 -4.93
C GLU A 77 8.53 12.40 -4.37
N ARG A 78 8.72 12.05 -3.09
CA ARG A 78 7.83 11.10 -2.39
C ARG A 78 6.38 11.59 -2.42
N ARG A 79 6.14 12.86 -2.07
CA ARG A 79 4.80 13.47 -2.09
C ARG A 79 4.20 13.50 -3.48
N ALA A 80 4.99 13.87 -4.50
CA ALA A 80 4.55 13.90 -5.88
C ALA A 80 4.15 12.52 -6.41
N LEU A 81 4.80 11.46 -5.93
CA LEU A 81 4.51 10.06 -6.27
C LEU A 81 3.55 9.36 -5.28
N GLY A 82 2.98 10.09 -4.31
CA GLY A 82 2.00 9.53 -3.36
C GLY A 82 2.57 8.66 -2.24
N TYR A 83 3.90 8.65 -2.02
CA TYR A 83 4.52 7.88 -0.92
C TYR A 83 4.48 8.65 0.41
N TRP A 84 3.46 8.39 1.21
CA TRP A 84 3.35 8.89 2.59
C TRP A 84 4.05 7.94 3.55
N ILE A 85 5.34 8.17 3.82
CA ILE A 85 6.17 7.21 4.58
C ILE A 85 6.27 7.48 6.08
N ASP A 86 5.69 8.57 6.57
CA ASP A 86 5.64 8.88 8.00
C ASP A 86 4.51 8.08 8.68
N ILE A 87 4.59 6.75 8.56
CA ILE A 87 3.60 5.80 9.04
C ILE A 87 3.96 5.42 10.48
N PRO A 88 3.12 5.73 11.49
CA PRO A 88 3.38 5.36 12.87
C PRO A 88 3.70 3.87 13.04
N GLY A 89 4.78 3.57 13.76
CA GLY A 89 5.26 2.21 13.98
C GLY A 89 6.16 1.65 12.88
N LEU A 90 6.33 2.36 11.76
CA LEU A 90 7.21 1.99 10.66
C LEU A 90 8.36 2.98 10.48
N LYS A 91 9.50 2.49 9.99
CA LYS A 91 10.67 3.32 9.65
C LYS A 91 11.22 2.90 8.30
N LEU A 92 11.43 3.86 7.40
CA LEU A 92 12.07 3.59 6.11
C LEU A 92 13.50 3.07 6.31
N ASN A 93 13.82 1.92 5.71
CA ASN A 93 15.19 1.41 5.68
C ASN A 93 16.08 2.29 4.78
N PRO A 94 17.37 2.49 5.08
CA PRO A 94 18.28 3.30 4.24
C PRO A 94 18.36 2.89 2.77
N SER A 95 18.09 1.62 2.44
CA SER A 95 18.01 1.15 1.04
C SER A 95 16.85 1.75 0.25
N ARG A 96 15.80 2.17 0.98
CA ARG A 96 14.54 2.71 0.48
C ARG A 96 13.62 1.70 -0.22
N TYR A 97 13.87 0.39 -0.08
CA TYR A 97 13.01 -0.64 -0.67
C TYR A 97 11.87 -1.13 0.23
N PHE A 98 11.99 -0.89 1.52
CA PHE A 98 10.99 -1.32 2.50
C PHE A 98 11.00 -0.45 3.75
N LEU A 99 9.87 -0.44 4.44
CA LEU A 99 9.78 0.05 5.81
C LEU A 99 9.94 -1.12 6.78
N VAL A 100 10.59 -0.86 7.90
CA VAL A 100 10.76 -1.81 9.01
C VAL A 100 9.80 -1.43 10.12
N GLY A 101 8.98 -2.39 10.53
CA GLY A 101 8.13 -2.31 11.70
C GLY A 101 8.51 -3.38 12.72
N LYS A 102 8.20 -3.12 13.99
CA LYS A 102 8.31 -4.12 15.06
C LYS A 102 7.01 -4.25 15.82
N TYR A 103 6.68 -5.46 16.24
CA TYR A 103 5.57 -5.77 17.13
C TYR A 103 6.04 -6.75 18.22
N GLY A 104 5.14 -7.15 19.12
CA GLY A 104 5.50 -8.02 20.25
C GLY A 104 5.65 -7.25 21.56
N THR A 105 6.26 -7.94 22.53
CA THR A 105 6.65 -7.38 23.84
C THR A 105 8.13 -7.06 23.85
N ASP A 106 8.64 -6.39 24.89
CA ASP A 106 10.08 -6.14 25.02
C ASP A 106 10.90 -7.43 25.12
N ALA A 107 10.31 -8.51 25.64
CA ALA A 107 10.94 -9.82 25.77
C ALA A 107 10.82 -10.70 24.52
N ASP A 108 9.86 -10.41 23.64
CA ASP A 108 9.54 -11.20 22.46
C ASP A 108 9.13 -10.25 21.32
N SER A 109 10.14 -9.59 20.74
CA SER A 109 9.96 -8.60 19.68
C SER A 109 10.16 -9.22 18.31
N HIS A 110 9.20 -8.97 17.43
CA HIS A 110 9.13 -9.49 16.07
C HIS A 110 9.20 -8.35 15.05
N THR A 111 9.71 -8.64 13.86
CA THR A 111 10.05 -7.71 12.78
C THR A 111 9.17 -7.98 11.57
N LEU A 112 8.67 -6.90 11.00
CA LEU A 112 7.92 -6.91 9.74
C LEU A 112 8.59 -5.96 8.75
N LEU A 113 8.70 -6.40 7.50
CA LEU A 113 9.17 -5.59 6.37
C LEU A 113 8.00 -5.30 5.45
N PHE A 114 7.73 -4.01 5.21
CA PHE A 114 6.65 -3.53 4.37
C PHE A 114 7.22 -3.05 3.04
N PHE A 115 6.91 -3.78 1.98
CA PHE A 115 7.27 -3.44 0.61
C PHE A 115 6.06 -2.82 -0.09
N ILE A 116 6.22 -1.59 -0.56
CA ILE A 116 5.19 -0.85 -1.28
C ILE A 116 5.46 -0.95 -2.77
N SER A 117 4.44 -1.31 -3.55
CA SER A 117 4.55 -1.36 -5.00
C SER A 117 4.54 0.00 -5.66
N GLU A 118 4.97 0.04 -6.92
CA GLU A 118 4.68 1.18 -7.78
C GLU A 118 3.16 1.35 -7.85
N THR A 119 2.68 2.58 -7.68
CA THR A 119 1.27 2.93 -7.85
C THR A 119 1.13 3.86 -9.03
N GLU A 120 0.12 3.61 -9.84
CA GLU A 120 -0.34 4.52 -10.87
C GLU A 120 -1.68 5.08 -10.39
N GLU A 121 -1.91 6.39 -10.58
CA GLU A 121 -3.19 7.05 -10.28
C GLU A 121 -3.50 7.22 -8.78
N SER A 122 -4.79 7.37 -8.43
CA SER A 122 -5.27 7.73 -7.08
C SER A 122 -5.56 6.53 -6.17
N ASP A 123 -5.12 5.33 -6.57
CA ASP A 123 -5.35 4.10 -5.85
C ASP A 123 -4.28 3.80 -4.78
N ALA A 124 -4.68 3.03 -3.78
CA ALA A 124 -3.75 2.50 -2.81
C ALA A 124 -2.77 1.53 -3.49
N ALA A 125 -1.48 1.73 -3.24
CA ALA A 125 -0.43 0.85 -3.74
C ALA A 125 -0.61 -0.59 -3.22
N ALA A 126 -0.17 -1.56 -4.02
CA ALA A 126 -0.08 -2.93 -3.54
C ALA A 126 0.96 -3.05 -2.41
N LEU A 127 0.67 -3.94 -1.47
CA LEU A 127 1.48 -4.14 -0.28
C LEU A 127 1.90 -5.60 -0.17
N LEU A 128 3.20 -5.83 0.02
CA LEU A 128 3.75 -7.09 0.49
C LEU A 128 4.37 -6.88 1.87
N VAL A 129 4.01 -7.74 2.82
CA VAL A 129 4.58 -7.77 4.17
C VAL A 129 5.30 -9.10 4.37
N ILE A 130 6.58 -9.03 4.70
CA ILE A 130 7.39 -10.18 5.10
C ILE A 130 7.62 -10.12 6.60
N GLY A 131 7.38 -11.24 7.29
CA GLY A 131 7.76 -11.44 8.68
C GLY A 131 8.87 -12.49 8.78
N PHE A 132 9.34 -12.70 9.99
CA PHE A 132 10.33 -13.72 10.31
C PHE A 132 9.78 -14.61 11.40
N SER A 133 9.99 -15.91 11.25
CA SER A 133 9.62 -16.87 12.27
C SER A 133 10.51 -16.71 13.51
N THR A 134 10.13 -17.38 14.59
CA THR A 134 10.98 -17.53 15.78
C THR A 134 12.34 -18.16 15.46
N SER A 135 12.45 -18.96 14.39
CA SER A 135 13.72 -19.50 13.86
C SER A 135 14.50 -18.52 12.97
N GLY A 136 13.92 -17.38 12.62
CA GLY A 136 14.45 -16.38 11.70
C GLY A 136 14.17 -16.68 10.22
N ASP A 137 13.36 -17.70 9.92
CA ASP A 137 12.99 -18.03 8.54
C ASP A 137 11.96 -16.99 8.04
N PRO A 138 12.21 -16.31 6.90
CA PRO A 138 11.29 -15.32 6.38
C PRO A 138 10.02 -15.98 5.81
N TYR A 139 8.88 -15.32 5.94
CA TYR A 139 7.62 -15.78 5.35
C TYR A 139 6.69 -14.61 4.97
N LYS A 140 5.77 -14.86 4.03
CA LYS A 140 4.77 -13.86 3.63
C LYS A 140 3.70 -13.75 4.71
N VAL A 141 3.65 -12.61 5.38
CA VAL A 141 2.65 -12.29 6.40
C VAL A 141 1.36 -11.78 5.74
N LEU A 142 1.47 -10.86 4.79
CA LEU A 142 0.33 -10.25 4.10
C LEU A 142 0.73 -9.90 2.66
N GLU A 143 -0.17 -10.09 1.71
CA GLU A 143 -0.01 -9.59 0.34
C GLU A 143 -1.39 -9.12 -0.16
N ARG A 144 -1.52 -7.82 -0.45
CA ARG A 144 -2.77 -7.18 -0.90
C ARG A 144 -2.50 -6.39 -2.18
N ASP A 145 -3.46 -6.42 -3.09
CA ASP A 145 -3.40 -5.63 -4.33
C ASP A 145 -3.53 -4.13 -4.06
N HIS A 146 -4.29 -3.78 -3.02
CA HIS A 146 -4.53 -2.40 -2.60
C HIS A 146 -4.61 -2.35 -1.08
N LEU A 147 -3.66 -1.66 -0.44
CA LEU A 147 -3.74 -1.36 1.00
C LEU A 147 -2.82 -0.18 1.34
N ASP A 148 -3.42 0.99 1.61
CA ASP A 148 -2.71 2.15 2.14
C ASP A 148 -2.48 1.93 3.64
N VAL A 149 -1.24 1.60 4.02
CA VAL A 149 -0.89 1.30 5.42
C VAL A 149 -0.77 2.61 6.19
N THR A 150 -1.56 2.72 7.25
CA THR A 150 -1.66 3.95 8.05
C THR A 150 -1.03 3.83 9.43
N SER A 151 -0.85 2.61 9.95
CA SER A 151 -0.01 2.37 11.13
C SER A 151 0.30 0.88 11.32
N LEU A 152 1.38 0.61 12.05
CA LEU A 152 1.62 -0.64 12.75
C LEU A 152 1.57 -0.38 14.26
N LYS A 153 0.81 -1.18 15.00
CA LYS A 153 0.69 -1.09 16.47
C LYS A 153 0.88 -2.47 17.10
N SER A 154 1.25 -2.51 18.38
CA SER A 154 1.14 -3.72 19.20
C SER A 154 -0.07 -3.62 20.14
N THR A 155 -0.74 -4.73 20.38
CA THR A 155 -1.67 -4.87 21.51
C THR A 155 -0.90 -5.11 22.81
N PRO A 156 -1.54 -4.97 24.00
CA PRO A 156 -0.89 -5.24 25.28
C PRO A 156 -0.38 -6.68 25.45
N ASP A 157 -1.01 -7.64 24.78
CA ASP A 157 -0.60 -9.06 24.71
C ASP A 157 0.44 -9.34 23.60
N GLY A 158 0.95 -8.30 22.93
CA GLY A 158 2.05 -8.40 21.98
C GLY A 158 1.65 -8.74 20.54
N ALA A 159 0.37 -8.94 20.23
CA ALA A 159 -0.06 -9.14 18.84
C ALA A 159 0.16 -7.87 17.99
N GLY A 160 0.58 -8.05 16.74
CA GLY A 160 0.75 -6.95 15.79
C GLY A 160 -0.59 -6.56 15.17
N LEU A 161 -0.81 -5.27 14.95
CA LEU A 161 -1.97 -4.73 14.25
C LEU A 161 -1.49 -3.91 13.05
N ILE A 162 -1.69 -4.44 11.84
CA ILE A 162 -1.52 -3.69 10.61
C ILE A 162 -2.84 -2.97 10.34
N VAL A 163 -2.80 -1.64 10.34
CA VAL A 163 -3.97 -0.80 10.08
C VAL A 163 -3.80 -0.14 8.73
N GLY A 164 -4.77 -0.30 7.83
CA GLY A 164 -4.74 0.35 6.53
C GLY A 164 -6.12 0.59 5.92
N LYS A 165 -6.14 1.18 4.73
CA LYS A 165 -7.36 1.40 3.93
C LYS A 165 -7.22 0.69 2.60
N GLU A 166 -8.20 -0.13 2.23
CA GLU A 166 -8.13 -0.90 0.97
C GLU A 166 -8.35 -0.02 -0.26
N THR A 167 -8.99 1.13 -0.12
CA THR A 167 -9.12 2.14 -1.17
C THR A 167 -9.19 3.55 -0.56
N LEU A 168 -8.72 4.55 -1.31
CA LEU A 168 -8.97 5.97 -1.08
C LEU A 168 -10.02 6.53 -2.07
N SER A 169 -10.38 5.72 -3.06
CA SER A 169 -11.20 6.07 -4.21
C SER A 169 -12.06 4.87 -4.60
N GLN A 170 -13.32 4.81 -4.18
CA GLN A 170 -14.26 3.96 -4.91
C GLN A 170 -14.61 4.66 -6.22
N VAL A 171 -13.94 4.28 -7.31
CA VAL A 171 -14.58 4.29 -8.62
C VAL A 171 -15.29 2.95 -8.73
N MET A 172 -16.63 2.96 -8.75
CA MET A 172 -17.37 1.88 -9.37
C MET A 172 -18.10 2.45 -10.58
N ASP A 173 -17.99 1.69 -11.68
CA ASP A 173 -18.55 1.98 -12.99
C ASP A 173 -19.92 2.65 -12.93
N GLY A 174 -19.97 3.80 -13.57
CA GLY A 174 -21.08 4.74 -13.58
C GLY A 174 -20.74 5.93 -14.45
N ASP A 175 -20.39 5.62 -15.70
CA ASP A 175 -20.30 6.49 -16.87
C ASP A 175 -19.44 7.74 -16.73
N GLY A 176 -18.13 7.53 -16.82
CA GLY A 176 -17.25 8.43 -17.54
C GLY A 176 -17.76 8.68 -18.97
N PHE A 177 -18.71 9.61 -19.11
CA PHE A 177 -19.26 10.15 -20.36
C PHE A 177 -20.37 9.36 -21.10
N ASN A 178 -21.19 8.51 -20.45
CA ASN A 178 -22.20 7.67 -21.14
C ASN A 178 -23.69 7.74 -20.69
N GLY A 179 -24.08 8.62 -19.77
CA GLY A 179 -25.50 8.97 -19.59
C GLY A 179 -26.35 8.14 -18.61
N SER A 180 -25.76 7.46 -17.62
CA SER A 180 -26.49 6.82 -16.50
C SER A 180 -26.94 7.79 -15.38
N THR A 181 -28.12 7.52 -14.80
CA THR A 181 -28.92 8.37 -13.88
C THR A 181 -29.02 7.81 -12.45
N LYS A 182 -27.90 7.41 -11.82
CA LYS A 182 -27.92 6.88 -10.44
C LYS A 182 -27.09 7.74 -9.46
N PRO A 183 -27.60 7.98 -8.23
CA PRO A 183 -26.98 8.91 -7.30
C PRO A 183 -25.68 8.36 -6.69
N TYR A 184 -24.71 9.27 -6.60
CA TYR A 184 -23.39 9.11 -6.02
C TYR A 184 -23.45 9.19 -4.48
N ALA A 185 -22.73 8.30 -3.80
CA ALA A 185 -22.50 8.35 -2.37
C ALA A 185 -20.98 8.34 -2.11
N THR A 186 -20.47 9.40 -1.48
CA THR A 186 -19.15 9.40 -0.83
C THR A 186 -19.27 8.58 0.45
N THR A 187 -19.00 7.28 0.38
CA THR A 187 -19.04 6.43 1.57
C THR A 187 -17.64 6.17 2.09
N TYR A 188 -17.38 6.68 3.30
CA TYR A 188 -16.69 5.98 4.38
C TYR A 188 -15.68 4.90 3.93
N ASP A 189 -14.39 5.24 3.99
CA ASP A 189 -13.30 4.24 3.90
C ASP A 189 -12.88 3.83 5.33
N PRO A 190 -13.48 2.76 5.90
CA PRO A 190 -13.09 2.28 7.22
C PRO A 190 -11.64 1.80 7.21
N PHE A 191 -10.96 1.95 8.34
CA PHE A 191 -9.71 1.23 8.54
C PHE A 191 -9.98 -0.28 8.59
N SER A 192 -9.25 -1.03 7.77
CA SER A 192 -9.09 -2.47 7.87
C SER A 192 -7.94 -2.77 8.84
N VAL A 193 -8.22 -3.59 9.85
CA VAL A 193 -7.22 -4.03 10.83
C VAL A 193 -6.95 -5.52 10.64
N PHE A 194 -5.69 -5.84 10.38
CA PHE A 194 -5.18 -7.20 10.29
C PHE A 194 -4.35 -7.52 11.53
N ILE A 195 -4.68 -8.63 12.19
CA ILE A 195 -3.97 -9.15 13.36
C ILE A 195 -2.80 -10.00 12.87
N VAL A 196 -1.64 -9.79 13.44
CA VAL A 196 -0.41 -10.52 13.17
C VAL A 196 0.00 -11.27 14.42
N HIS A 197 0.26 -12.56 14.26
CA HIS A 197 0.89 -13.42 15.25
C HIS A 197 2.23 -13.94 14.72
N PRO A 198 3.19 -14.27 15.61
CA PRO A 198 4.42 -14.93 15.20
C PRO A 198 4.12 -16.21 14.41
N ASP A 199 4.94 -16.49 13.42
CA ASP A 199 4.87 -17.71 12.60
C ASP A 199 3.58 -17.87 11.77
N ASP A 200 2.70 -16.86 11.70
CA ASP A 200 1.42 -16.94 10.98
C ASP A 200 1.13 -15.74 10.07
N LYS A 201 0.25 -15.96 9.09
CA LYS A 201 -0.27 -14.93 8.19
C LYS A 201 -1.12 -13.92 8.95
N ALA A 202 -1.14 -12.68 8.48
CA ALA A 202 -2.02 -11.67 9.02
C ALA A 202 -3.48 -12.00 8.68
N LEU A 203 -4.36 -11.90 9.68
CA LEU A 203 -5.78 -12.19 9.53
C LEU A 203 -6.61 -10.92 9.72
N TYR A 204 -7.52 -10.66 8.78
CA TYR A 204 -8.48 -9.57 8.93
C TYR A 204 -9.39 -9.83 10.14
N SER A 205 -9.60 -8.82 10.99
CA SER A 205 -10.53 -8.88 12.11
C SER A 205 -11.59 -7.80 12.00
N LEU A 206 -12.82 -8.19 11.68
CA LEU A 206 -13.97 -7.28 11.64
C LEU A 206 -14.22 -6.63 13.01
N VAL A 207 -14.09 -7.41 14.09
CA VAL A 207 -14.34 -6.93 15.46
C VAL A 207 -13.33 -5.85 15.84
N ILE A 208 -12.03 -6.08 15.61
CA ILE A 208 -11.01 -5.10 15.93
C ILE A 208 -11.12 -3.89 15.00
N SER A 209 -11.39 -4.10 13.71
CA SER A 209 -11.63 -3.01 12.76
C SER A 209 -12.77 -2.12 13.25
N ARG A 210 -13.93 -2.67 13.61
CA ARG A 210 -15.05 -1.88 14.16
C ARG A 210 -14.66 -1.09 15.40
N SER A 211 -14.03 -1.73 16.38
CA SER A 211 -13.57 -1.06 17.61
C SER A 211 -12.56 0.05 17.31
N TYR A 212 -11.62 -0.18 16.38
CA TYR A 212 -10.64 0.82 15.96
C TYR A 212 -11.34 2.02 15.32
N ASN A 213 -12.23 1.75 14.37
CA ASN A 213 -12.98 2.80 13.69
C ASN A 213 -13.84 3.62 14.69
N GLN A 214 -14.50 2.99 15.67
CA GLN A 214 -15.29 3.72 16.68
C GLN A 214 -14.46 4.68 17.54
N LYS A 215 -13.16 4.40 17.74
CA LYS A 215 -12.26 5.25 18.55
C LYS A 215 -11.55 6.33 17.73
N HIS A 216 -11.34 6.06 16.45
CA HIS A 216 -10.55 6.90 15.55
C HIS A 216 -11.40 7.74 14.61
N TYR A 217 -12.69 7.44 14.51
CA TYR A 217 -13.66 8.28 13.84
C TYR A 217 -14.60 8.87 14.87
N VAL A 218 -15.04 10.10 14.60
CA VAL A 218 -16.36 10.51 15.04
C VAL A 218 -17.34 9.61 14.27
N TRP A 219 -17.71 8.47 14.84
CA TRP A 219 -19.03 7.92 14.56
C TRP A 219 -19.96 9.10 14.85
N ALA A 220 -20.77 9.56 13.89
CA ALA A 220 -21.58 10.76 14.07
C ALA A 220 -22.74 10.54 15.09
N GLY A 221 -22.52 9.69 16.09
CA GLY A 221 -23.40 9.29 17.16
C GLY A 221 -24.53 8.40 16.66
N SER A 222 -25.36 7.97 17.60
CA SER A 222 -26.68 7.39 17.32
C SER A 222 -27.65 8.36 16.61
N HIS A 223 -27.23 9.60 16.38
CA HIS A 223 -27.95 10.65 15.66
C HIS A 223 -27.33 10.93 14.28
N SER A 224 -26.28 10.19 13.89
CA SER A 224 -25.72 10.23 12.54
C SER A 224 -26.79 9.79 11.57
N ARG A 225 -26.90 10.55 10.50
CA ARG A 225 -27.88 10.34 9.44
C ARG A 225 -27.13 9.81 8.22
N GLU A 226 -27.18 8.49 8.01
CA GLU A 226 -26.73 7.83 6.77
C GLU A 226 -27.60 8.26 5.56
N ASP A 227 -28.71 8.95 5.82
CA ASP A 227 -29.53 9.64 4.85
C ASP A 227 -29.03 11.05 4.54
N TYR A 228 -27.71 11.30 4.49
CA TYR A 228 -27.15 12.60 4.08
C TYR A 228 -26.04 12.43 3.04
N ALA A 229 -26.18 13.10 1.90
CA ALA A 229 -25.27 13.08 0.77
C ALA A 229 -24.55 14.43 0.63
N VAL A 230 -23.27 14.37 0.24
CA VAL A 230 -22.51 15.53 -0.20
C VAL A 230 -22.38 15.46 -1.71
N LEU A 231 -22.91 16.47 -2.39
CA LEU A 231 -23.04 16.54 -3.83
C LEU A 231 -22.06 17.58 -4.37
N TYR A 232 -21.31 17.19 -5.39
CA TYR A 232 -20.40 18.06 -6.13
C TYR A 232 -20.97 18.28 -7.54
N ASN A 233 -20.73 19.44 -8.12
CA ASN A 233 -21.09 19.76 -9.51
C ASN A 233 -22.59 19.60 -9.83
N LEU A 234 -23.48 19.91 -8.88
CA LEU A 234 -24.92 20.00 -9.13
C LEU A 234 -25.20 21.13 -10.13
N PRO A 235 -26.03 20.90 -11.18
CA PRO A 235 -26.54 21.97 -12.01
C PRO A 235 -27.18 23.07 -11.14
N ALA A 236 -26.93 24.34 -11.45
CA ALA A 236 -27.34 25.53 -10.69
C ALA A 236 -26.69 25.76 -9.29
N HIS A 237 -25.75 24.92 -8.86
CA HIS A 237 -25.01 25.12 -7.61
C HIS A 237 -23.49 25.18 -7.85
N HIS A 238 -22.90 26.37 -7.68
CA HIS A 238 -21.47 26.62 -7.93
C HIS A 238 -20.53 26.13 -6.80
N GLY A 239 -20.99 25.24 -5.92
CA GLY A 239 -20.22 24.78 -4.77
C GLY A 239 -20.71 23.43 -4.22
N VAL A 240 -20.04 22.94 -3.18
CA VAL A 240 -20.41 21.69 -2.49
C VAL A 240 -21.76 21.86 -1.79
N VAL A 241 -22.70 20.95 -2.05
CA VAL A 241 -24.04 20.97 -1.44
C VAL A 241 -24.27 19.71 -0.62
N GLY A 242 -24.56 19.86 0.67
CA GLY A 242 -25.01 18.77 1.51
C GLY A 242 -26.53 18.69 1.56
N ALA A 243 -27.12 17.50 1.38
CA ALA A 243 -28.57 17.30 1.44
C ALA A 243 -28.96 15.91 1.93
N PRO A 244 -30.15 15.71 2.50
CA PRO A 244 -30.62 14.37 2.84
C PRO A 244 -30.75 13.46 1.60
N THR A 245 -30.39 12.18 1.68
CA THR A 245 -30.43 11.19 0.58
C THR A 245 -31.83 11.08 -0.03
N SER A 246 -32.89 11.25 0.77
CA SER A 246 -34.28 11.30 0.29
C SER A 246 -34.59 12.50 -0.62
N ARG A 247 -33.81 13.58 -0.52
CA ARG A 247 -33.92 14.78 -1.37
C ARG A 247 -33.01 14.76 -2.58
N VAL A 248 -32.03 13.84 -2.63
CA VAL A 248 -31.09 13.72 -3.76
C VAL A 248 -31.82 13.50 -5.09
N PRO A 249 -32.84 12.62 -5.21
CA PRO A 249 -33.57 12.46 -6.47
C PRO A 249 -34.23 13.76 -6.95
N ALA A 250 -34.74 14.59 -6.04
CA ALA A 250 -35.35 15.88 -6.39
C ALA A 250 -34.29 16.92 -6.81
N LEU A 251 -33.15 16.96 -6.14
CA LEU A 251 -32.03 17.86 -6.48
C LEU A 251 -31.38 17.49 -7.82
N LEU A 252 -31.34 16.20 -8.17
CA LEU A 252 -30.83 15.73 -9.46
C LEU A 252 -31.87 15.80 -10.60
N ALA A 253 -33.16 15.96 -10.26
CA ALA A 253 -34.26 16.05 -11.22
C ALA A 253 -34.60 17.49 -11.66
N GLU A 254 -33.95 18.52 -11.10
CA GLU A 254 -34.16 19.88 -11.58
C GLU A 254 -33.71 20.01 -13.04
N PRO A 255 -34.55 20.53 -13.94
CA PRO A 255 -34.27 20.54 -15.36
C PRO A 255 -33.01 21.37 -15.65
N ARG A 256 -32.15 20.83 -16.54
CA ARG A 256 -31.18 21.66 -17.27
C ARG A 256 -31.99 22.76 -17.94
N ASN A 257 -31.92 23.99 -17.43
CA ASN A 257 -32.44 25.14 -18.15
C ASN A 257 -31.80 25.13 -19.53
N GLU A 258 -32.63 24.86 -20.53
CA GLU A 258 -32.29 24.94 -21.94
C GLU A 258 -31.58 26.27 -22.17
N ALA A 259 -30.39 26.19 -22.76
CA ALA A 259 -29.76 27.34 -23.36
C ALA A 259 -30.78 27.96 -24.31
N LYS A 260 -31.28 29.15 -23.97
CA LYS A 260 -32.08 29.95 -24.89
C LYS A 260 -31.24 30.25 -26.14
N PRO A 261 -31.83 30.18 -27.34
CA PRO A 261 -31.15 30.50 -28.59
C PRO A 261 -30.65 31.96 -28.64
#